data_AF-A0A937T5H0-F1
#
_entry.id   AF-A0A937T5H0-F1
#
_cell.length_a   1.000
_cell.length_b   1.000
_cell.length_c   1.000
_cell.angle_alpha   90.00
_cell.angle_beta   90.00
_cell.angle_gamma   90.00
#
_symmetry.space_group_name_H-M   'P 1'
#
loop_
_entity.id
_entity.type
_entity.pdbx_description
1 polymer ?
#
loop_
_entity_poly.entity_id
_entity_poly.type
_entity_poly.pdbx_seq_one_letter_code
_entity_poly.pdbx_strand_id
1 'polypeptide(L)'
;MSPDERSIGHLSPSFVIAAGTQVVLRVSKSLAGGDEYRKPGSVGVIVESPPSNDEPYMVQFTDGRSVQAYFGELSLRRKEVDDELSVIDEDLRQYIIYRCQVGSKAYGLATEESDDDLRGIYLPPARLHWSLYRLPEQLEWADNTKDEVYWELDKYLRLALKANPNVLETLWTPMVLYADETARELRGMRQAFLSKHLYKTYSGYVLSQFRRMSNAFKKKGSYKPKHAMHLVRLLLSGIAALETREIVVDVSVHRDELLGIRDGALSFDEVRQYALDLDKRFQQAFQTTTLPDQPDYESIDAFLVRARRRMVEV
;
A
#
# COMPACT_ATOMS: atom_id res chain seq x y z
N MET A 1 15.31 -22.59 7.25
CA MET A 1 15.55 -21.91 8.54
C MET A 1 15.50 -20.41 8.29
N SER A 2 14.74 -19.70 9.12
CA SER A 2 14.42 -18.27 8.95
C SER A 2 15.67 -17.38 9.09
N PRO A 3 15.77 -16.25 8.36
CA PRO A 3 16.84 -15.26 8.54
C PRO A 3 16.82 -14.49 9.88
N ASP A 4 15.82 -14.71 10.74
CA ASP A 4 15.55 -13.90 11.94
C ASP A 4 16.24 -14.34 13.25
N GLU A 5 17.19 -15.29 13.21
CA GLU A 5 17.90 -15.76 14.41
C GLU A 5 19.40 -15.47 14.41
N ARG A 6 19.81 -14.25 14.05
CA ARG A 6 21.12 -13.73 14.48
C ARG A 6 20.95 -12.92 15.76
N SER A 7 20.70 -13.69 16.82
CA SER A 7 20.82 -13.25 18.21
C SER A 7 22.16 -12.53 18.41
N ILE A 8 22.08 -11.39 19.10
CA ILE A 8 23.20 -10.56 19.56
C ILE A 8 24.13 -11.31 20.54
N GLY A 9 23.82 -12.58 20.88
CA GLY A 9 24.54 -13.42 21.84
C GLY A 9 25.99 -13.82 21.51
N HIS A 10 26.60 -13.28 20.45
CA HIS A 10 28.02 -13.52 20.13
C HIS A 10 28.89 -12.26 20.11
N LEU A 11 28.37 -11.10 20.53
CA LEU A 11 29.21 -9.94 20.82
C LEU A 11 29.72 -10.06 22.27
N SER A 12 31.04 -9.96 22.46
CA SER A 12 31.76 -10.06 23.74
C SER A 12 31.05 -9.38 24.93
N PRO A 13 31.18 -9.88 26.18
CA PRO A 13 30.44 -9.41 27.37
C PRO A 13 30.78 -7.98 27.86
N SER A 14 31.45 -7.15 27.06
CA SER A 14 31.96 -5.84 27.47
C SER A 14 31.28 -4.64 26.81
N PHE A 15 30.29 -4.83 25.92
CA PHE A 15 29.58 -3.70 25.31
C PHE A 15 28.33 -3.33 26.12
N VAL A 16 28.41 -2.21 26.83
CA VAL A 16 27.29 -1.55 27.51
C VAL A 16 26.55 -0.64 26.53
N ILE A 17 25.22 -0.61 26.60
CA ILE A 17 24.40 0.33 25.82
C ILE A 17 24.63 1.74 26.38
N ALA A 18 25.10 2.67 25.57
CA ALA A 18 25.41 4.03 26.03
C ALA A 18 24.16 4.82 26.43
N ALA A 19 24.30 5.74 27.38
CA ALA A 19 23.26 6.72 27.68
C ALA A 19 22.95 7.58 26.44
N GLY A 20 21.69 7.97 26.28
CA GLY A 20 21.15 8.59 25.07
C GLY A 20 20.62 7.59 24.04
N THR A 21 20.96 6.31 24.13
CA THR A 21 20.49 5.31 23.16
C THR A 21 19.01 4.98 23.38
N GLN A 22 18.22 5.03 22.31
CA GLN A 22 16.85 4.57 22.30
C GLN A 22 16.78 3.03 22.33
N VAL A 23 15.91 2.52 23.19
CA VAL A 23 15.68 1.11 23.41
C VAL A 23 14.19 0.79 23.45
N VAL A 24 13.85 -0.45 23.08
CA VAL A 24 12.50 -1.00 23.17
C VAL A 24 12.49 -2.08 24.25
N LEU A 25 11.56 -1.95 25.21
CA LEU A 25 11.33 -2.98 26.22
C LEU A 25 10.77 -4.25 25.59
N ARG A 26 11.30 -5.41 25.99
CA ARG A 26 10.81 -6.74 25.60
C ARG A 26 9.85 -7.35 26.61
N VAL A 27 9.82 -6.81 27.82
CA VAL A 27 9.03 -7.31 28.95
C VAL A 27 8.22 -6.18 29.58
N SER A 28 7.21 -6.52 30.37
CA SER A 28 6.49 -5.54 31.17
C SER A 28 7.34 -5.08 32.36
N LYS A 29 7.34 -3.78 32.67
CA LYS A 29 8.03 -3.21 33.84
C LYS A 29 7.09 -2.34 34.67
N SER A 30 7.07 -2.52 35.98
CA SER A 30 6.30 -1.68 36.90
C SER A 30 6.96 -0.31 37.05
N LEU A 31 6.15 0.75 37.09
CA LEU A 31 6.59 2.12 37.33
C LEU A 31 6.63 2.38 38.84
N ALA A 32 7.48 3.32 39.27
CA ALA A 32 7.50 3.78 40.66
C ALA A 32 6.11 4.36 41.02
N GLY A 33 5.39 3.71 41.94
CA GLY A 33 4.00 4.05 42.27
C GLY A 33 3.01 2.87 42.25
N GLY A 34 3.44 1.67 41.85
CA GLY A 34 2.77 0.40 42.17
C GLY A 34 1.66 -0.06 41.22
N ASP A 35 0.83 0.84 40.72
CA ASP A 35 -0.37 0.45 39.96
C ASP A 35 -0.25 0.57 38.42
N GLU A 36 0.82 1.21 37.93
CA GLU A 36 1.05 1.39 36.49
C GLU A 36 2.29 0.65 35.98
N TYR A 37 2.20 0.12 34.75
CA TYR A 37 3.28 -0.64 34.11
C TYR A 37 3.50 -0.21 32.66
N ARG A 38 4.74 -0.35 32.21
CA ARG A 38 5.13 -0.28 30.80
C ARG A 38 5.01 -1.66 30.17
N LYS A 39 4.41 -1.71 28.98
CA LYS A 39 4.21 -2.94 28.21
C LYS A 39 5.43 -3.25 27.33
N PRO A 40 5.65 -4.51 26.93
CA PRO A 40 6.56 -4.85 25.84
C PRO A 40 6.25 -4.02 24.59
N GLY A 41 7.29 -3.58 23.89
CA GLY A 41 7.18 -2.65 22.75
C GLY A 41 7.25 -1.17 23.12
N SER A 42 7.23 -0.82 24.42
CA SER A 42 7.40 0.58 24.84
C SER A 42 8.81 1.08 24.52
N VAL A 43 8.90 2.27 23.93
CA VAL A 43 10.17 2.92 23.55
C VAL A 43 10.59 3.88 24.65
N GLY A 44 11.83 3.78 25.09
CA GLY A 44 12.46 4.73 26.01
C GLY A 44 13.91 5.01 25.62
N VAL A 45 14.56 5.88 26.38
CA VAL A 45 15.97 6.26 26.21
C VAL A 45 16.74 5.80 27.44
N ILE A 46 17.93 5.22 27.24
CA ILE A 46 18.85 4.96 28.35
C ILE A 46 19.30 6.30 28.92
N VAL A 47 18.92 6.61 30.16
CA VAL A 47 19.41 7.82 30.86
C VAL A 47 20.62 7.52 31.73
N GLU A 48 20.78 6.27 32.16
CA GLU A 48 21.93 5.81 32.93
C GLU A 48 22.31 4.40 32.49
N SER A 49 23.58 4.25 32.11
CA SER A 49 24.19 2.98 31.73
C SER A 49 24.94 2.38 32.94
N PRO A 50 24.75 1.10 33.24
CA PRO A 50 25.51 0.43 34.29
C PRO A 50 26.97 0.20 33.87
N PRO A 51 27.88 -0.12 34.81
CA PRO A 51 29.26 -0.50 34.51
C PRO A 51 29.39 -1.80 33.70
N SER A 52 28.38 -2.68 33.75
CA SER A 52 28.34 -3.97 33.05
C SER A 52 26.91 -4.40 32.71
N ASN A 53 26.75 -5.34 31.76
CA ASN A 53 25.45 -5.85 31.33
C ASN A 53 24.70 -6.72 32.37
N ASP A 54 25.38 -7.10 33.46
CA ASP A 54 24.79 -7.87 34.56
C ASP A 54 23.97 -7.01 35.51
N GLU A 55 24.08 -5.68 35.38
CA GLU A 55 23.33 -4.69 36.15
C GLU A 55 22.22 -4.04 35.31
N PRO A 56 21.15 -3.52 35.94
CA PRO A 56 20.06 -2.91 35.22
C PRO A 56 20.41 -1.52 34.68
N TYR A 57 19.91 -1.23 33.48
CA TYR A 57 19.89 0.09 32.88
C TYR A 57 18.72 0.93 33.40
N MET A 58 18.91 2.24 33.49
CA MET A 58 17.80 3.17 33.72
C MET A 58 17.23 3.65 32.38
N VAL A 59 15.96 3.33 32.13
CA VAL A 59 15.25 3.69 30.90
C VAL A 59 14.18 4.73 31.22
N GLN A 60 14.23 5.90 30.59
CA GLN A 60 13.21 6.94 30.70
C GLN A 60 12.28 6.95 29.47
N PHE A 61 10.98 7.13 29.69
CA PHE A 61 9.97 7.20 28.64
C PHE A 61 9.59 8.66 28.32
N THR A 62 8.85 8.86 27.24
CA THR A 62 8.45 10.20 26.74
C THR A 62 7.61 11.01 27.74
N ASP A 63 6.98 10.37 28.72
CA ASP A 63 6.24 11.04 29.79
C ASP A 63 7.10 11.31 31.05
N GLY A 64 8.42 11.20 30.92
CA GLY A 64 9.41 11.52 31.96
C GLY A 64 9.61 10.44 33.03
N ARG A 65 8.81 9.37 33.05
CA ARG A 65 8.94 8.29 34.03
C ARG A 65 10.02 7.30 33.64
N SER A 66 10.62 6.64 34.62
CA SER A 66 11.74 5.71 34.40
C SER A 66 11.51 4.32 35.00
N VAL A 67 12.15 3.32 34.40
CA VAL A 67 12.20 1.93 34.91
C VAL A 67 13.60 1.37 34.84
N GLN A 68 13.87 0.37 35.68
CA GLN A 68 15.07 -0.45 35.58
C GLN A 68 14.84 -1.67 34.67
N ALA A 69 15.74 -1.90 33.71
CA ALA A 69 15.69 -3.03 32.78
C ALA A 69 17.07 -3.60 32.47
N TYR A 70 17.21 -4.92 32.46
CA TYR A 70 18.45 -5.64 32.15
C TYR A 70 18.71 -5.70 30.64
N PHE A 71 19.96 -5.92 30.25
CA PHE A 71 20.38 -5.98 28.84
C PHE A 71 19.51 -6.91 27.98
N GLY A 72 19.18 -8.11 28.47
CA GLY A 72 18.35 -9.08 27.74
C GLY A 72 16.87 -8.67 27.57
N GLU A 73 16.41 -7.71 28.37
CA GLU A 73 15.04 -7.17 28.34
C GLU A 73 14.92 -5.98 27.39
N LEU A 74 16.03 -5.56 26.77
CA LEU A 74 16.12 -4.41 25.88
C LEU A 74 16.43 -4.83 24.45
N SER A 75 15.99 -4.00 23.51
CA SER A 75 16.45 -4.04 22.13
C SER A 75 16.80 -2.65 21.65
N LEU A 76 17.95 -2.51 21.00
CA LEU A 76 18.40 -1.23 20.45
C LEU A 76 17.44 -0.77 19.35
N ARG A 77 16.95 0.46 19.48
CA ARG A 77 16.19 1.12 18.43
C ARG A 77 17.16 1.85 17.52
N ARG A 78 17.56 1.20 16.42
CA ARG A 78 18.53 1.74 15.44
C ARG A 78 17.98 2.89 14.56
N LYS A 79 16.89 3.54 14.94
CA LYS A 79 16.12 4.44 14.06
C LYS A 79 16.16 5.93 14.44
N GLU A 80 17.01 6.36 15.38
CA GLU A 80 17.09 7.76 15.82
C GLU A 80 17.27 8.75 14.65
N VAL A 81 18.27 8.53 13.80
CA VAL A 81 18.52 9.39 12.64
C VAL A 81 17.41 9.29 11.59
N ASP A 82 16.83 8.10 11.39
CA ASP A 82 15.71 7.91 10.47
C ASP A 82 14.42 8.63 10.92
N ASP A 83 14.22 8.72 12.23
CA ASP A 83 13.10 9.44 12.85
C ASP A 83 13.32 10.97 12.79
N GLU A 84 14.57 11.43 12.88
CA GLU A 84 14.92 12.86 12.67
C GLU A 84 14.84 13.28 11.19
N LEU A 85 15.20 12.38 10.27
CA LEU A 85 15.03 12.54 8.82
C LEU A 85 13.60 12.20 8.36
N SER A 86 12.63 12.37 9.26
CA SER A 86 11.22 12.13 9.00
C SER A 86 10.65 13.11 7.97
N VAL A 87 9.35 12.97 7.74
CA VAL A 87 8.65 13.60 6.63
C VAL A 87 8.76 15.12 6.68
N ILE A 88 9.05 15.72 5.53
CA ILE A 88 9.04 17.18 5.36
C ILE A 88 7.71 17.79 5.80
N ASP A 89 7.78 18.85 6.62
CA ASP A 89 6.61 19.63 7.07
C ASP A 89 6.28 20.74 6.04
N GLU A 90 5.91 20.31 4.82
CA GLU A 90 5.49 21.18 3.72
C GLU A 90 4.08 20.75 3.25
N ASP A 91 3.22 21.70 2.89
CA ASP A 91 1.93 21.35 2.28
C ASP A 91 2.15 20.85 0.85
N LEU A 92 2.08 19.52 0.69
CA LEU A 92 2.31 18.85 -0.59
C LEU A 92 1.08 18.82 -1.51
N ARG A 93 -0.09 19.30 -1.05
CA ARG A 93 -1.33 19.32 -1.84
C ARG A 93 -1.22 20.18 -3.08
N GLN A 94 -0.47 21.28 -3.00
CA GLN A 94 -0.25 22.18 -4.14
C GLN A 94 0.49 21.53 -5.30
N TYR A 95 1.15 20.38 -5.05
CA TYR A 95 1.90 19.63 -6.05
C TYR A 95 1.11 18.43 -6.61
N ILE A 96 -0.20 18.36 -6.37
CA ILE A 96 -1.07 17.39 -7.04
C ILE A 96 -1.09 17.72 -8.53
N ILE A 97 -0.61 16.77 -9.35
CA ILE A 97 -0.57 16.89 -10.82
C ILE A 97 -1.72 16.14 -11.50
N TYR A 98 -2.33 15.20 -10.78
CA TYR A 98 -3.41 14.36 -11.29
C TYR A 98 -4.45 14.07 -10.23
N ARG A 99 -5.74 14.22 -10.57
CA ARG A 99 -6.89 13.85 -9.73
C ARG A 99 -7.99 13.25 -10.59
N CYS A 100 -8.50 12.10 -10.18
CA CYS A 100 -9.59 11.42 -10.87
C CYS A 100 -10.53 10.75 -9.86
N GLN A 101 -11.75 10.50 -10.32
CA GLN A 101 -12.72 9.68 -9.62
C GLN A 101 -12.52 8.22 -10.03
N VAL A 102 -12.51 7.33 -9.04
CA VAL A 102 -12.58 5.88 -9.21
C VAL A 102 -13.76 5.31 -8.39
N GLY A 103 -13.78 3.99 -8.18
CA GLY A 103 -14.80 3.35 -7.34
C GLY A 103 -16.10 3.11 -8.08
N SER A 104 -17.19 2.86 -7.33
CA SER A 104 -18.49 2.46 -7.90
C SER A 104 -19.02 3.47 -8.93
N LYS A 105 -18.72 4.77 -8.77
CA LYS A 105 -19.07 5.82 -9.74
C LYS A 105 -18.37 5.63 -11.08
N ALA A 106 -17.05 5.45 -11.06
CA ALA A 106 -16.28 5.20 -12.29
C ALA A 106 -16.59 3.84 -12.92
N TYR A 107 -16.96 2.85 -12.10
CA TYR A 107 -17.35 1.52 -12.59
C TYR A 107 -18.74 1.46 -13.22
N GLY A 108 -19.53 2.54 -13.13
CA GLY A 108 -20.93 2.50 -13.54
C GLY A 108 -21.79 1.59 -12.66
N LEU A 109 -21.44 1.46 -11.38
CA LEU A 109 -22.09 0.61 -10.35
C LEU A 109 -22.62 1.41 -9.16
N ALA A 110 -22.58 2.75 -9.21
CA ALA A 110 -22.99 3.61 -8.11
C ALA A 110 -24.47 3.43 -7.74
N THR A 111 -24.71 3.58 -6.43
CA THR A 111 -26.01 3.70 -5.75
C THR A 111 -26.00 4.98 -4.91
N GLU A 112 -27.15 5.34 -4.32
CA GLU A 112 -27.28 6.55 -3.47
C GLU A 112 -26.31 6.56 -2.28
N GLU A 113 -25.88 5.39 -1.80
CA GLU A 113 -24.93 5.23 -0.68
C GLU A 113 -23.45 5.23 -1.11
N SER A 114 -23.13 5.47 -2.39
CA SER A 114 -21.76 5.38 -2.88
C SER A 114 -20.89 6.56 -2.44
N ASP A 115 -19.74 6.23 -1.84
CA ASP A 115 -18.67 7.13 -1.46
C ASP A 115 -17.94 7.74 -2.66
N ASP A 116 -17.28 8.87 -2.42
CA ASP A 116 -16.40 9.54 -3.37
C ASP A 116 -14.96 9.03 -3.21
N ASP A 117 -14.59 8.04 -4.02
CA ASP A 117 -13.20 7.57 -4.15
C ASP A 117 -12.39 8.47 -5.09
N LEU A 118 -11.56 9.35 -4.52
CA LEU A 118 -10.64 10.18 -5.27
C LEU A 118 -9.24 9.60 -5.22
N ARG A 119 -8.61 9.49 -6.39
CA ARG A 119 -7.24 8.99 -6.53
C ARG A 119 -6.44 9.92 -7.42
N GLY A 120 -5.14 9.96 -7.21
CA GLY A 120 -4.31 10.87 -7.96
C GLY A 120 -2.81 10.68 -7.78
N ILE A 121 -2.08 11.65 -8.33
CA ILE A 121 -0.62 11.69 -8.30
C ILE A 121 -0.21 13.08 -7.86
N TYR A 122 0.81 13.14 -7.01
CA TYR A 122 1.48 14.38 -6.71
C TYR A 122 2.97 14.27 -7.04
N LEU A 123 3.56 15.38 -7.47
CA LEU A 123 4.95 15.48 -7.91
C LEU A 123 5.56 16.74 -7.30
N PRO A 124 6.28 16.63 -6.18
CA PRO A 124 6.89 17.79 -5.53
C PRO A 124 8.14 18.30 -6.28
N PRO A 125 8.65 19.48 -5.89
CA PRO A 125 9.91 20.03 -6.38
C PRO A 125 11.08 19.04 -6.35
N ALA A 126 11.94 19.11 -7.36
CA ALA A 126 13.08 18.21 -7.50
C ALA A 126 14.01 18.22 -6.27
N ARG A 127 14.17 19.39 -5.63
CA ARG A 127 14.96 19.55 -4.40
C ARG A 127 14.52 18.60 -3.28
N LEU A 128 13.23 18.27 -3.20
CA LEU A 128 12.68 17.38 -2.16
C LEU A 128 12.98 15.91 -2.46
N HIS A 129 13.06 15.54 -3.74
CA HIS A 129 13.47 14.20 -4.15
C HIS A 129 14.95 13.93 -3.92
N TRP A 130 15.79 14.96 -3.93
CA TRP A 130 17.23 14.88 -3.66
C TRP A 130 17.59 15.17 -2.20
N SER A 131 16.61 15.56 -1.40
CA SER A 131 16.77 15.87 0.01
C SER A 131 17.14 14.62 0.80
N LEU A 132 17.86 14.83 1.91
CA LEU A 132 18.09 13.82 2.93
C LEU A 132 16.79 13.48 3.69
N TYR A 133 15.86 14.44 3.78
CA TYR A 133 14.56 14.25 4.42
C TYR A 133 13.64 13.39 3.56
N ARG A 134 12.88 12.49 4.20
CA ARG A 134 12.01 11.58 3.48
C ARG A 134 10.78 12.29 2.95
N LEU A 135 10.48 12.06 1.68
CA LEU A 135 9.22 12.44 1.08
C LEU A 135 8.16 11.37 1.41
N PRO A 136 6.91 11.72 1.79
CA PRO A 136 5.88 10.71 1.97
C PRO A 136 5.64 9.99 0.66
N GLU A 137 5.52 8.67 0.64
CA GLU A 137 5.21 8.02 -0.64
C GLU A 137 3.74 8.20 -1.05
N GLN A 138 2.88 8.65 -0.12
CA GLN A 138 1.44 8.80 -0.32
C GLN A 138 0.85 9.83 0.63
N LEU A 139 -0.12 10.59 0.13
CA LEU A 139 -0.96 11.50 0.90
C LEU A 139 -2.37 10.90 0.97
N GLU A 140 -2.97 10.90 2.16
CA GLU A 140 -4.29 10.32 2.40
C GLU A 140 -5.15 11.33 3.16
N TRP A 141 -6.38 11.54 2.69
CA TRP A 141 -7.40 12.31 3.39
C TRP A 141 -8.72 11.56 3.27
N ALA A 142 -9.24 11.10 4.40
CA ALA A 142 -10.49 10.36 4.43
C ALA A 142 -11.44 10.97 5.47
N ASP A 143 -12.71 11.08 5.10
CA ASP A 143 -13.85 11.32 5.99
C ASP A 143 -14.94 10.27 5.75
N ASN A 144 -16.12 10.44 6.36
CA ASN A 144 -17.21 9.45 6.24
C ASN A 144 -17.80 9.34 4.81
N THR A 145 -17.47 10.26 3.90
CA THR A 145 -18.07 10.40 2.57
C THR A 145 -17.05 10.40 1.43
N LYS A 146 -15.79 10.75 1.72
CA LYS A 146 -14.72 10.90 0.75
C LYS A 146 -13.48 10.15 1.22
N ASP A 147 -12.91 9.39 0.30
CA ASP A 147 -11.61 8.75 0.48
C ASP A 147 -10.67 9.26 -0.61
N GLU A 148 -9.67 10.07 -0.23
CA GLU A 148 -8.70 10.65 -1.16
C GLU A 148 -7.31 10.06 -0.95
N VAL A 149 -6.72 9.56 -2.03
CA VAL A 149 -5.36 9.00 -2.02
C VAL A 149 -4.54 9.54 -3.19
N TYR A 150 -3.40 10.15 -2.89
CA TYR A 150 -2.46 10.64 -3.89
C TYR A 150 -1.11 9.99 -3.69
N TRP A 151 -0.62 9.29 -4.70
CA TRP A 151 0.70 8.68 -4.66
C TRP A 151 1.76 9.65 -5.17
N GLU A 152 2.93 9.64 -4.55
CA GLU A 152 4.09 10.28 -5.14
C GLU A 152 4.38 9.61 -6.49
N LEU A 153 4.82 10.40 -7.49
CA LEU A 153 4.94 9.94 -8.87
C LEU A 153 5.76 8.65 -9.02
N ASP A 154 6.94 8.56 -8.40
CA ASP A 154 7.78 7.37 -8.51
C ASP A 154 7.15 6.13 -7.83
N LYS A 155 6.51 6.29 -6.65
CA LYS A 155 5.69 5.21 -6.07
C LYS A 155 4.57 4.79 -7.03
N TYR A 156 3.87 5.74 -7.61
CA TYR A 156 2.78 5.49 -8.55
C TYR A 156 3.26 4.66 -9.75
N LEU A 157 4.35 5.09 -10.40
CA LEU A 157 4.93 4.41 -11.56
C LEU A 157 5.35 2.97 -11.20
N ARG A 158 6.00 2.76 -10.05
CA ARG A 158 6.36 1.42 -9.57
C ARG A 158 5.14 0.53 -9.34
N LEU A 159 4.04 1.05 -8.80
CA LEU A 159 2.81 0.29 -8.61
C LEU A 159 2.13 -0.03 -9.94
N ALA A 160 2.10 0.93 -10.87
CA ALA A 160 1.55 0.74 -12.21
C ALA A 160 2.35 -0.32 -13.01
N LEU A 161 3.68 -0.28 -12.96
CA LEU A 161 4.58 -1.28 -13.58
C LEU A 161 4.40 -2.68 -12.99
N LYS A 162 3.97 -2.79 -11.73
CA LYS A 162 3.58 -4.07 -11.09
C LYS A 162 2.16 -4.52 -11.46
N ALA A 163 1.49 -3.80 -12.36
CA ALA A 163 0.10 -3.99 -12.75
C ALA A 163 -0.87 -3.98 -11.56
N ASN A 164 -0.67 -3.07 -10.59
CA ASN A 164 -1.63 -2.88 -9.50
C ASN A 164 -2.98 -2.39 -10.06
N PRO A 165 -4.09 -3.13 -9.88
CA PRO A 165 -5.37 -2.77 -10.49
C PRO A 165 -5.87 -1.39 -10.09
N ASN A 166 -5.82 -1.06 -8.80
CA ASN A 166 -6.31 0.21 -8.27
C ASN A 166 -5.53 1.41 -8.81
N VAL A 167 -4.26 1.21 -9.16
CA VAL A 167 -3.41 2.25 -9.74
C VAL A 167 -3.63 2.32 -11.25
N LEU A 168 -3.60 1.19 -11.95
CA LEU A 168 -3.80 1.17 -13.40
C LEU A 168 -5.14 1.77 -13.81
N GLU A 169 -6.24 1.44 -13.13
CA GLU A 169 -7.57 1.99 -13.42
C GLU A 169 -7.59 3.53 -13.45
N THR A 170 -6.75 4.19 -12.66
CA THR A 170 -6.66 5.66 -12.67
C THR A 170 -6.11 6.22 -14.00
N LEU A 171 -5.36 5.47 -14.81
CA LEU A 171 -4.92 5.92 -16.14
C LEU A 171 -6.03 5.81 -17.20
N TRP A 172 -6.98 4.89 -17.00
CA TRP A 172 -8.06 4.58 -17.95
C TRP A 172 -9.42 5.15 -17.57
N THR A 173 -9.60 5.61 -16.33
CA THR A 173 -10.88 6.22 -15.92
C THR A 173 -11.25 7.40 -16.83
N PRO A 174 -12.51 7.50 -17.28
CA PRO A 174 -13.00 8.66 -18.01
C PRO A 174 -13.25 9.85 -17.08
N MET A 175 -13.37 9.62 -15.77
CA MET A 175 -13.73 10.64 -14.78
C MET A 175 -12.49 11.39 -14.26
N VAL A 176 -11.82 12.12 -15.15
CA VAL A 176 -10.68 12.97 -14.80
C VAL A 176 -11.17 14.32 -14.26
N LEU A 177 -10.77 14.66 -13.03
CA LEU A 177 -11.14 15.93 -12.39
C LEU A 177 -10.07 16.99 -12.61
N TYR A 178 -8.80 16.59 -12.63
CA TYR A 178 -7.67 17.45 -12.90
C TYR A 178 -6.49 16.64 -13.47
N ALA A 179 -5.80 17.21 -14.45
CA ALA A 179 -4.55 16.69 -14.99
C ALA A 179 -3.76 17.86 -15.57
N ASP A 180 -2.53 18.06 -15.10
CA ASP A 180 -1.58 18.99 -15.70
C ASP A 180 -0.95 18.41 -16.98
N GLU A 181 0.05 19.09 -17.56
CA GLU A 181 0.76 18.59 -18.74
C GLU A 181 1.51 17.27 -18.47
N THR A 182 2.14 17.14 -17.32
CA THR A 182 2.90 15.95 -16.93
C THR A 182 1.99 14.73 -16.78
N ALA A 183 0.83 14.89 -16.14
CA ALA A 183 -0.17 13.85 -15.99
C ALA A 183 -0.83 13.46 -17.33
N ARG A 184 -1.04 14.43 -18.24
CA ARG A 184 -1.54 14.14 -19.59
C ARG A 184 -0.53 13.34 -20.41
N GLU A 185 0.76 13.67 -20.35
CA GLU A 185 1.84 12.88 -20.96
C GLU A 185 1.83 11.44 -20.40
N LEU A 186 1.79 11.28 -19.08
CA LEU A 186 1.73 9.96 -18.43
C LEU A 186 0.54 9.13 -18.90
N ARG A 187 -0.66 9.72 -18.96
CA ARG A 187 -1.87 9.03 -19.46
C ARG A 187 -1.75 8.69 -20.94
N GLY A 188 -1.11 9.53 -21.75
CA GLY A 188 -0.81 9.24 -23.15
C GLY A 188 0.11 8.02 -23.31
N MET A 189 0.99 7.79 -22.33
CA MET A 189 1.91 6.64 -22.30
C MET A 189 1.33 5.40 -21.60
N ARG A 190 0.05 5.39 -21.20
CA ARG A 190 -0.53 4.31 -20.37
C ARG A 190 -0.32 2.89 -20.92
N GLN A 191 -0.25 2.72 -22.23
CA GLN A 191 -0.01 1.43 -22.88
C GLN A 191 1.37 0.83 -22.51
N ALA A 192 2.36 1.66 -22.15
CA ALA A 192 3.68 1.22 -21.70
C ALA A 192 3.64 0.38 -20.41
N PHE A 193 2.58 0.48 -19.60
CA PHE A 193 2.42 -0.31 -18.38
C PHE A 193 1.84 -1.71 -18.63
N LEU A 194 1.19 -1.94 -19.78
CA LEU A 194 0.52 -3.21 -20.04
C LEU A 194 1.50 -4.26 -20.57
N SER A 195 1.44 -5.43 -19.96
CA SER A 195 2.24 -6.59 -20.33
C SER A 195 1.56 -7.87 -19.84
N LYS A 196 2.08 -9.02 -20.26
CA LYS A 196 1.68 -10.34 -19.75
C LYS A 196 1.87 -10.47 -18.24
N HIS A 197 2.67 -9.61 -17.60
CA HIS A 197 2.77 -9.54 -16.14
C HIS A 197 1.43 -9.28 -15.45
N LEU A 198 0.49 -8.60 -16.12
CA LEU A 198 -0.85 -8.32 -15.62
C LEU A 198 -1.56 -9.59 -15.14
N TYR A 199 -1.46 -10.68 -15.90
CA TYR A 199 -2.06 -11.96 -15.55
C TYR A 199 -1.59 -12.47 -14.18
N LYS A 200 -0.27 -12.41 -13.93
CA LYS A 200 0.33 -12.87 -12.66
C LYS A 200 -0.19 -12.05 -11.48
N THR A 201 -0.22 -10.72 -11.61
CA THR A 201 -0.68 -9.83 -10.53
C THR A 201 -2.16 -10.00 -10.24
N TYR A 202 -3.00 -9.97 -11.28
CA TYR A 202 -4.45 -10.08 -11.14
C TYR A 202 -4.85 -11.47 -10.61
N SER A 203 -4.28 -12.56 -11.15
CA SER A 203 -4.54 -13.92 -10.67
C SER A 203 -4.13 -14.09 -9.19
N GLY A 204 -2.98 -13.53 -8.78
CA GLY A 204 -2.56 -13.52 -7.39
C GLY A 204 -3.55 -12.78 -6.47
N TYR A 205 -4.05 -11.63 -6.92
CA TYR A 205 -5.05 -10.86 -6.17
C TYR A 205 -6.38 -11.62 -6.07
N VAL A 206 -6.90 -12.15 -7.18
CA VAL A 206 -8.12 -12.97 -7.23
C VAL A 206 -8.00 -14.17 -6.29
N LEU A 207 -6.89 -14.91 -6.33
CA LEU A 207 -6.65 -16.05 -5.43
C LEU A 207 -6.68 -15.63 -3.96
N SER A 208 -6.05 -14.50 -3.62
CA SER A 208 -6.04 -13.98 -2.25
C SER A 208 -7.45 -13.63 -1.76
N GLN A 209 -8.26 -12.96 -2.59
CA GLN A 209 -9.63 -12.58 -2.27
C GLN A 209 -10.52 -13.82 -2.16
N PHE A 210 -10.37 -14.78 -3.08
CA PHE A 210 -11.09 -16.03 -3.06
C PHE A 210 -10.81 -16.85 -1.80
N ARG A 211 -9.54 -16.96 -1.38
CA ARG A 211 -9.15 -17.63 -0.13
C ARG A 211 -9.76 -16.95 1.09
N ARG A 212 -9.71 -15.62 1.16
CA ARG A 212 -10.32 -14.84 2.25
C ARG A 212 -11.83 -15.08 2.33
N MET A 213 -12.51 -15.04 1.18
CA MET A 213 -13.95 -15.29 1.08
C MET A 213 -14.31 -16.72 1.50
N SER A 214 -13.56 -17.72 1.02
CA SER A 214 -13.75 -19.13 1.35
C SER A 214 -13.54 -19.40 2.85
N ASN A 215 -12.50 -18.81 3.45
CA ASN A 215 -12.24 -18.96 4.88
C ASN A 215 -13.33 -18.30 5.74
N ALA A 216 -13.83 -17.14 5.32
CA ALA A 216 -14.95 -16.48 5.99
C ALA A 216 -16.21 -17.34 5.95
N PHE A 217 -16.52 -17.93 4.79
CA PHE A 217 -17.65 -18.84 4.61
C PHE A 217 -17.54 -20.09 5.49
N LYS A 218 -16.37 -20.77 5.48
CA LYS A 218 -16.13 -21.94 6.35
C LYS A 218 -16.30 -21.63 7.84
N LYS A 219 -15.90 -20.44 8.29
CA LYS A 219 -15.96 -20.05 9.71
C LYS A 219 -17.34 -19.57 10.14
N LYS A 220 -18.09 -18.90 9.27
CA LYS A 220 -19.32 -18.18 9.62
C LYS A 220 -20.59 -18.70 8.93
N GLY A 221 -20.48 -19.68 8.03
CA GLY A 221 -21.58 -20.15 7.17
C GLY A 221 -22.07 -19.10 6.17
N SER A 222 -21.39 -17.96 6.03
CA SER A 222 -21.79 -16.84 5.17
C SER A 222 -20.58 -16.14 4.56
N TYR A 223 -20.76 -15.59 3.36
CA TYR A 223 -19.74 -14.81 2.66
C TYR A 223 -20.23 -13.36 2.51
N LYS A 224 -19.33 -12.44 2.13
CA LYS A 224 -19.67 -11.02 1.92
C LYS A 224 -19.95 -10.79 0.43
N PRO A 225 -21.20 -10.52 0.02
CA PRO A 225 -21.58 -10.28 -1.38
C PRO A 225 -20.74 -9.19 -2.09
N LYS A 226 -20.48 -8.06 -1.41
CA LYS A 226 -19.60 -6.99 -1.94
C LYS A 226 -18.21 -7.49 -2.34
N HIS A 227 -17.62 -8.40 -1.56
CA HIS A 227 -16.30 -8.97 -1.90
C HIS A 227 -16.36 -9.92 -3.11
N ALA A 228 -17.44 -10.69 -3.25
CA ALA A 228 -17.66 -11.55 -4.41
C ALA A 228 -17.81 -10.72 -5.70
N MET A 229 -18.63 -9.67 -5.66
CA MET A 229 -18.80 -8.75 -6.79
C MET A 229 -17.47 -8.10 -7.20
N HIS A 230 -16.66 -7.61 -6.26
CA HIS A 230 -15.35 -7.05 -6.58
C HIS A 230 -14.37 -8.08 -7.19
N LEU A 231 -14.42 -9.34 -6.74
CA LEU A 231 -13.61 -10.42 -7.31
C LEU A 231 -13.98 -10.69 -8.77
N VAL A 232 -15.28 -10.80 -9.06
CA VAL A 232 -15.80 -11.02 -10.43
C VAL A 232 -15.46 -9.82 -11.32
N ARG A 233 -15.69 -8.59 -10.86
CA ARG A 233 -15.33 -7.36 -11.58
C ARG A 233 -13.85 -7.34 -11.97
N LEU A 234 -12.96 -7.72 -11.04
CA LEU A 234 -11.53 -7.72 -11.29
C LEU A 234 -11.12 -8.77 -12.34
N LEU A 235 -11.74 -9.95 -12.32
CA LEU A 235 -11.54 -10.96 -13.36
C LEU A 235 -11.98 -10.45 -14.73
N LEU A 236 -13.18 -9.86 -14.83
CA LEU A 236 -13.69 -9.26 -16.08
C LEU A 236 -12.74 -8.18 -16.61
N SER A 237 -12.26 -7.30 -15.72
CA SER A 237 -11.33 -6.23 -16.08
C SER A 237 -9.98 -6.79 -16.56
N GLY A 238 -9.45 -7.82 -15.89
CA GLY A 238 -8.20 -8.48 -16.28
C GLY A 238 -8.32 -9.20 -17.62
N ILE A 239 -9.43 -9.89 -17.87
CA ILE A 239 -9.74 -10.55 -19.15
C ILE A 239 -9.76 -9.51 -20.27
N ALA A 240 -10.54 -8.43 -20.09
CA ALA A 240 -10.63 -7.36 -21.07
C ALA A 240 -9.26 -6.72 -21.35
N ALA A 241 -8.43 -6.52 -20.32
CA ALA A 241 -7.08 -5.99 -20.47
C ALA A 241 -6.20 -6.87 -21.36
N LEU A 242 -6.25 -8.19 -21.20
CA LEU A 242 -5.47 -9.13 -22.02
C LEU A 242 -6.02 -9.27 -23.44
N GLU A 243 -7.33 -9.21 -23.62
CA GLU A 243 -8.00 -9.36 -24.92
C GLU A 243 -7.91 -8.08 -25.77
N THR A 244 -8.07 -6.91 -25.15
CA THR A 244 -8.24 -5.62 -25.86
C THR A 244 -7.06 -4.67 -25.70
N ARG A 245 -6.13 -4.95 -24.78
CA ARG A 245 -5.04 -4.04 -24.38
C ARG A 245 -5.55 -2.73 -23.78
N GLU A 246 -6.73 -2.71 -23.19
CA GLU A 246 -7.29 -1.55 -22.49
C GLU A 246 -7.81 -1.99 -21.12
N ILE A 247 -7.57 -1.18 -20.08
CA ILE A 247 -8.18 -1.42 -18.77
C ILE A 247 -9.61 -0.88 -18.83
N VAL A 248 -10.59 -1.79 -18.81
CA VAL A 248 -12.01 -1.42 -18.77
C VAL A 248 -12.39 -1.04 -17.34
N VAL A 249 -12.56 0.26 -17.11
CA VAL A 249 -12.99 0.80 -15.81
C VAL A 249 -14.51 0.78 -15.70
N ASP A 250 -15.22 1.32 -16.69
CA ASP A 250 -16.68 1.27 -16.76
C ASP A 250 -17.15 -0.14 -17.14
N VAL A 251 -17.79 -0.82 -16.19
CA VAL A 251 -18.33 -2.18 -16.35
C VAL A 251 -19.86 -2.18 -16.36
N SER A 252 -20.48 -1.07 -16.79
CA SER A 252 -21.93 -0.92 -16.90
C SER A 252 -22.59 -2.04 -17.72
N VAL A 253 -21.90 -2.60 -18.72
CA VAL A 253 -22.35 -3.77 -19.49
C VAL A 253 -22.57 -5.03 -18.64
N HIS A 254 -21.96 -5.10 -17.46
CA HIS A 254 -22.11 -6.16 -16.47
C HIS A 254 -22.88 -5.70 -15.22
N ARG A 255 -23.55 -4.53 -15.27
CA ARG A 255 -24.16 -3.89 -14.08
C ARG A 255 -25.15 -4.81 -13.38
N ASP A 256 -26.15 -5.32 -14.08
CA ASP A 256 -27.23 -6.12 -13.47
C ASP A 256 -26.69 -7.39 -12.82
N GLU A 257 -25.73 -8.04 -13.48
CA GLU A 257 -25.04 -9.22 -12.98
C GLU A 257 -24.23 -8.90 -11.70
N LEU A 258 -23.39 -7.87 -11.74
CA LEU A 258 -22.55 -7.49 -10.61
C LEU A 258 -23.38 -7.00 -9.42
N LEU A 259 -24.43 -6.20 -9.67
CA LEU A 259 -25.34 -5.76 -8.62
C LEU A 259 -26.15 -6.93 -8.06
N GLY A 260 -26.59 -7.89 -8.88
CA GLY A 260 -27.23 -9.13 -8.41
C GLY A 260 -26.33 -9.92 -7.45
N ILE A 261 -25.03 -10.05 -7.77
CA ILE A 261 -24.05 -10.67 -6.87
C ILE A 261 -23.95 -9.89 -5.56
N ARG A 262 -23.86 -8.55 -5.63
CA ARG A 262 -23.76 -7.68 -4.46
C ARG A 262 -24.99 -7.77 -3.56
N ASP A 263 -26.17 -7.92 -4.16
CA ASP A 263 -27.44 -7.96 -3.45
C ASP A 263 -27.77 -9.40 -2.96
N GLY A 264 -26.87 -10.35 -3.20
CA GLY A 264 -26.94 -11.71 -2.63
C GLY A 264 -27.77 -12.69 -3.44
N ALA A 265 -28.01 -12.42 -4.73
CA ALA A 265 -28.80 -13.29 -5.61
C ALA A 265 -28.15 -14.66 -5.85
N LEU A 266 -26.83 -14.77 -5.67
CA LEU A 266 -26.09 -16.01 -5.82
C LEU A 266 -25.66 -16.59 -4.48
N SER A 267 -25.71 -17.92 -4.37
CA SER A 267 -25.06 -18.67 -3.29
C SER A 267 -23.53 -18.61 -3.41
N PHE A 268 -22.83 -19.02 -2.36
CA PHE A 268 -21.37 -19.10 -2.37
C PHE A 268 -20.85 -20.06 -3.45
N ASP A 269 -21.52 -21.20 -3.66
CA ASP A 269 -21.10 -22.21 -4.64
C ASP A 269 -21.30 -21.71 -6.08
N GLU A 270 -22.37 -20.96 -6.35
CA GLU A 270 -22.60 -20.32 -7.65
C GLU A 270 -21.55 -19.24 -7.94
N VAL A 271 -21.26 -18.36 -6.97
CA VAL A 271 -20.17 -17.37 -7.11
C VAL A 271 -18.82 -18.06 -7.34
N ARG A 272 -18.54 -19.16 -6.63
CA ARG A 272 -17.31 -19.93 -6.82
C ARG A 272 -17.24 -20.48 -8.23
N GLN A 273 -18.31 -21.13 -8.71
CA GLN A 273 -18.33 -21.73 -10.03
C GLN A 273 -18.12 -20.65 -11.10
N TYR A 274 -18.80 -19.52 -10.96
CA TYR A 274 -18.67 -18.42 -11.89
C TYR A 274 -17.24 -17.84 -11.93
N ALA A 275 -16.63 -17.61 -10.77
CA ALA A 275 -15.24 -17.16 -10.69
C ALA A 275 -14.26 -18.16 -11.33
N LEU A 276 -14.49 -19.47 -11.20
CA LEU A 276 -13.67 -20.50 -11.85
C LEU A 276 -13.81 -20.48 -13.37
N ASP A 277 -15.01 -20.22 -13.89
CA ASP A 277 -15.22 -20.14 -15.33
C ASP A 277 -14.60 -18.87 -15.93
N LEU A 278 -14.66 -17.75 -15.22
CA LEU A 278 -13.92 -16.54 -15.57
C LEU A 278 -12.39 -16.75 -15.51
N ASP A 279 -11.87 -17.47 -14.50
CA ASP A 279 -10.44 -17.77 -14.41
C ASP A 279 -9.95 -18.60 -15.61
N LYS A 280 -10.75 -19.57 -16.08
CA LYS A 280 -10.44 -20.31 -17.32
C LYS A 280 -10.36 -19.38 -18.54
N ARG A 281 -11.30 -18.43 -18.67
CA ARG A 281 -11.25 -17.43 -19.74
C ARG A 281 -10.04 -16.52 -19.59
N PHE A 282 -9.68 -16.14 -18.37
CA PHE A 282 -8.50 -15.31 -18.11
C PHE A 282 -7.20 -16.02 -18.51
N GLN A 283 -7.10 -17.32 -18.25
CA GLN A 283 -6.01 -18.16 -18.73
C GLN A 283 -5.94 -18.23 -20.26
N GLN A 284 -7.09 -18.37 -20.93
CA GLN A 284 -7.16 -18.38 -22.40
C GLN A 284 -6.75 -17.03 -23.00
N ALA A 285 -7.21 -15.93 -22.41
CA ALA A 285 -6.82 -14.58 -22.80
C ALA A 285 -5.31 -14.37 -22.63
N PHE A 286 -4.71 -14.89 -21.55
CA PHE A 286 -3.26 -14.87 -21.36
C PHE A 286 -2.48 -15.66 -22.40
N GLN A 287 -3.00 -16.81 -22.84
CA GLN A 287 -2.35 -17.63 -23.88
C GLN A 287 -2.40 -16.99 -25.27
N THR A 288 -3.42 -16.18 -25.54
CA THR A 288 -3.68 -15.59 -26.87
C THR A 288 -3.33 -14.12 -26.98
N THR A 289 -3.06 -13.44 -25.85
CA THR A 289 -2.72 -12.02 -25.83
C THR A 289 -1.45 -11.73 -26.62
N THR A 290 -1.45 -10.55 -27.21
CA THR A 290 -0.35 -9.99 -27.99
C THR A 290 0.37 -8.87 -27.22
N LEU A 291 0.08 -8.69 -25.94
CA LEU A 291 0.84 -7.83 -25.04
C LEU A 291 2.30 -8.33 -24.91
N PRO A 292 3.27 -7.42 -24.68
CA PRO A 292 4.66 -7.80 -24.45
C PRO A 292 4.81 -8.59 -23.14
N ASP A 293 5.90 -9.33 -22.98
CA ASP A 293 6.15 -10.11 -21.77
C ASP A 293 6.40 -9.24 -20.53
N GLN A 294 6.96 -8.04 -20.74
CA GLN A 294 7.28 -7.05 -19.70
C GLN A 294 6.77 -5.65 -20.10
N PRO A 295 6.49 -4.77 -19.14
CA PRO A 295 6.18 -3.37 -19.44
C PRO A 295 7.43 -2.64 -19.95
N ASP A 296 7.23 -1.48 -20.58
CA ASP A 296 8.32 -0.66 -21.11
C ASP A 296 8.96 0.17 -19.98
N TYR A 297 9.89 -0.45 -19.26
CA TYR A 297 10.60 0.18 -18.16
C TYR A 297 11.41 1.41 -18.59
N GLU A 298 12.01 1.38 -19.79
CA GLU A 298 12.88 2.45 -20.28
C GLU A 298 12.09 3.73 -20.57
N SER A 299 10.95 3.61 -21.24
CA SER A 299 10.08 4.76 -21.51
C SER A 299 9.53 5.37 -20.22
N ILE A 300 9.19 4.55 -19.23
CA ILE A 300 8.66 5.01 -17.94
C ILE A 300 9.74 5.69 -17.08
N ASP A 301 10.97 5.15 -17.05
CA ASP A 301 12.09 5.81 -16.36
C ASP A 301 12.44 7.15 -17.02
N ALA A 302 12.55 7.17 -18.35
CA ALA A 302 12.80 8.39 -19.09
C ALA A 302 11.72 9.46 -18.83
N PHE A 303 10.44 9.05 -18.71
CA PHE A 303 9.35 9.93 -18.31
C PHE A 303 9.55 10.49 -16.90
N LEU A 304 9.87 9.65 -15.90
CA LEU A 304 10.08 10.10 -14.52
C LEU A 304 11.20 11.15 -14.43
N VAL A 305 12.32 10.91 -15.12
CA VAL A 305 13.44 11.85 -15.17
C VAL A 305 13.02 13.19 -15.79
N ARG A 306 12.27 13.18 -16.89
CA ARG A 306 11.74 14.42 -17.50
C ARG A 306 10.77 15.14 -16.56
N ALA A 307 9.84 14.42 -15.94
CA ALA A 307 8.87 14.98 -15.00
C ALA A 307 9.57 15.68 -13.83
N ARG A 308 10.57 15.04 -13.20
CA ARG A 308 11.35 15.65 -12.12
C ARG A 308 12.18 16.85 -12.58
N ARG A 309 12.73 16.83 -13.80
CA ARG A 309 13.47 17.98 -14.36
C ARG A 309 12.60 19.23 -14.52
N ARG A 310 11.32 19.07 -14.87
CA ARG A 310 10.36 20.19 -14.93
C ARG A 310 10.16 20.87 -13.57
N MET A 311 10.45 20.17 -12.48
CA MET A 311 10.26 20.63 -11.11
C MET A 311 11.55 21.15 -10.46
N VAL A 312 12.61 21.40 -11.24
CA VAL A 312 13.91 21.88 -10.72
C VAL A 312 13.86 23.36 -10.32
N GLU A 313 13.16 24.17 -11.10
CA GLU A 313 13.06 25.62 -10.89
C GLU A 313 11.79 26.04 -10.12
N VAL A 314 10.99 25.06 -9.67
CA VAL A 314 9.75 25.23 -8.91
C VAL A 314 10.01 25.22 -7.40
#